data_AF-A0A7X7T3G4-F1
#
_entry.id   AF-A0A7X7T3G4-F1
#
_cell.length_a   1.000
_cell.length_b   1.000
_cell.length_c   1.000
_cell.angle_alpha   90.00
_cell.angle_beta   90.00
_cell.angle_gamma   90.00
#
_symmetry.space_group_name_H-M   'P 1'
#
loop_
_entity.id
_entity.type
_entity.pdbx_description
1 polymer ?
#
loop_
_entity_poly.entity_id
_entity_poly.type
_entity_poly.pdbx_seq_one_letter_code
_entity_poly.pdbx_strand_id
1 'polypeptide(L)'
;MDAGARPVESRRQLGPQDLVHLTAQLPLEITPVSRNPSAQPLEPSSCALRLLQPLAHRCHPPITGIVSCRREGLRTQLLLGFGGNQGDVAATFAGTLSALGAEHPVVAISRLWRSAAIGPPQPDYLNAAVLIELRTTPQALLRRCHELEHAAGRNRTREPRWGPRSIDLDLLIAPGLVVLSPDLTLPHPRLAERRFALLPACELVPAWTHPRLRRPLAALLAALDPAAQPCHPVGPWGPTGRS
;
A
#
# COMPACT_ATOMS: atom_id res chain seq x y z
N MET A 1 -52.32 -27.91 -44.45
CA MET A 1 -51.16 -27.20 -43.88
C MET A 1 -51.38 -27.18 -42.38
N ASP A 2 -50.36 -27.68 -41.69
CA ASP A 2 -50.44 -28.43 -40.44
C ASP A 2 -50.79 -27.60 -39.19
N ALA A 3 -51.32 -28.29 -38.18
CA ALA A 3 -51.85 -27.73 -36.94
C ALA A 3 -50.86 -27.87 -35.77
N GLY A 4 -50.94 -26.94 -34.81
CA GLY A 4 -50.66 -27.24 -33.40
C GLY A 4 -49.43 -26.57 -32.78
N ALA A 5 -49.64 -25.84 -31.68
CA ALA A 5 -49.08 -26.17 -30.37
C ALA A 5 -49.57 -25.17 -29.31
N ARG A 6 -49.87 -25.70 -28.12
CA ARG A 6 -50.37 -25.04 -26.92
C ARG A 6 -49.20 -24.63 -25.98
N PRO A 7 -49.38 -24.45 -24.65
CA PRO A 7 -48.94 -23.28 -23.88
C PRO A 7 -47.56 -23.45 -23.24
N VAL A 8 -46.96 -22.33 -22.79
CA VAL A 8 -45.76 -22.33 -21.96
C VAL A 8 -46.16 -22.66 -20.51
N GLU A 9 -45.82 -23.86 -20.07
CA GLU A 9 -45.94 -24.31 -18.67
C GLU A 9 -44.82 -23.74 -17.80
N SER A 10 -45.21 -23.48 -16.55
CA SER A 10 -44.40 -23.01 -15.44
C SER A 10 -43.38 -24.07 -14.98
N ARG A 11 -42.09 -23.73 -14.96
CA ARG A 11 -41.08 -24.52 -14.25
C ARG A 11 -40.82 -23.92 -12.88
N ARG A 12 -41.38 -24.59 -11.87
CA ARG A 12 -41.10 -24.42 -10.44
C ARG A 12 -39.61 -24.69 -10.13
N GLN A 13 -39.09 -23.93 -9.18
CA GLN A 13 -37.82 -24.14 -8.50
C GLN A 13 -37.80 -25.51 -7.78
N LEU A 14 -36.65 -26.18 -7.81
CA LEU A 14 -36.30 -27.27 -6.90
C LEU A 14 -35.13 -26.82 -6.03
N GLY A 15 -35.34 -26.90 -4.71
CA GLY A 15 -34.42 -26.46 -3.67
C GLY A 15 -33.45 -27.56 -3.21
N PRO A 16 -32.57 -27.24 -2.24
CA PRO A 16 -31.41 -28.05 -1.87
C PRO A 16 -31.81 -29.13 -0.86
N GLN A 17 -32.41 -30.22 -1.33
CA GLN A 17 -32.73 -31.38 -0.48
C GLN A 17 -32.69 -32.67 -1.30
N ASP A 18 -31.55 -33.01 -1.94
CA ASP A 18 -31.35 -34.33 -2.53
C ASP A 18 -29.89 -34.79 -2.40
N LEU A 19 -29.72 -35.97 -1.79
CA LEU A 19 -28.57 -36.90 -1.87
C LEU A 19 -27.36 -36.71 -0.92
N VAL A 20 -27.63 -36.89 0.37
CA VAL A 20 -27.22 -38.02 1.22
C VAL A 20 -26.02 -38.93 0.82
N HIS A 21 -25.09 -39.05 1.78
CA HIS A 21 -24.11 -40.11 2.14
C HIS A 21 -22.98 -40.54 1.18
N LEU A 22 -21.74 -40.33 1.65
CA LEU A 22 -20.81 -41.46 1.86
C LEU A 22 -19.88 -41.15 3.05
N THR A 23 -20.04 -41.93 4.12
CA THR A 23 -19.18 -41.97 5.31
C THR A 23 -17.97 -42.86 5.05
N ALA A 24 -16.77 -42.41 5.44
CA ALA A 24 -15.66 -43.30 5.77
C ALA A 24 -14.90 -42.73 6.98
N GLN A 25 -15.07 -43.41 8.11
CA GLN A 25 -14.30 -43.24 9.34
C GLN A 25 -12.89 -43.80 9.16
N LEU A 26 -11.90 -43.23 9.86
CA LEU A 26 -10.81 -43.88 10.62
C LEU A 26 -9.88 -42.78 11.20
N PRO A 27 -9.10 -43.05 12.27
CA PRO A 27 -9.08 -42.22 13.48
C PRO A 27 -7.95 -41.18 13.52
N LEU A 28 -8.23 -40.05 14.19
CA LEU A 28 -7.21 -39.12 14.67
C LEU A 28 -6.84 -39.51 16.12
N GLU A 29 -5.70 -40.17 16.31
CA GLU A 29 -5.06 -40.24 17.61
C GLU A 29 -4.37 -38.90 17.91
N ILE A 30 -4.89 -38.16 18.88
CA ILE A 30 -4.26 -36.96 19.43
C ILE A 30 -3.51 -37.41 20.69
N THR A 31 -2.18 -37.50 20.62
CA THR A 31 -1.33 -37.61 21.80
C THR A 31 -0.93 -36.21 22.29
N PRO A 32 -1.11 -35.89 23.59
CA PRO A 32 -0.66 -34.61 24.14
C PRO A 32 0.86 -34.63 24.36
N VAL A 33 1.57 -33.68 23.75
CA VAL A 33 2.99 -33.45 24.02
C VAL A 33 3.16 -32.86 25.42
N SER A 34 3.76 -33.67 26.29
CA SER A 34 4.22 -33.30 27.63
C SER A 34 5.38 -32.30 27.58
N ARG A 35 5.32 -31.28 28.45
CA ARG A 35 6.39 -30.29 28.64
C ARG A 35 7.57 -30.94 29.38
N ASN A 36 8.78 -30.84 28.84
CA ASN A 36 10.00 -31.09 29.59
C ASN A 36 10.92 -29.85 29.52
N PRO A 37 11.29 -29.21 30.65
CA PRO A 37 12.16 -28.05 30.66
C PRO A 37 13.62 -28.49 30.88
N SER A 38 14.40 -28.64 29.82
CA SER A 38 15.88 -28.63 29.87
C SER A 38 16.48 -28.88 28.49
N ALA A 39 16.95 -27.83 27.82
CA ALA A 39 17.97 -27.95 26.77
C ALA A 39 18.68 -26.60 26.57
N GLN A 40 20.00 -26.63 26.68
CA GLN A 40 20.95 -25.52 26.55
C GLN A 40 21.14 -25.10 25.07
N PRO A 41 21.70 -23.91 24.77
CA PRO A 41 21.81 -23.39 23.41
C PRO A 41 22.95 -24.03 22.61
N LEU A 42 22.69 -24.38 21.34
CA LEU A 42 23.70 -24.77 20.35
C LEU A 42 23.95 -23.61 19.38
N GLU A 43 25.24 -23.27 19.20
CA GLU A 43 25.79 -22.22 18.32
C GLU A 43 25.53 -22.47 16.81
N PRO A 44 25.49 -21.43 15.96
CA PRO A 44 25.10 -21.56 14.56
C PRO A 44 26.30 -21.86 13.64
N SER A 45 26.32 -23.06 13.06
CA SER A 45 27.20 -23.40 11.92
C SER A 45 26.39 -23.47 10.63
N SER A 46 26.76 -22.61 9.67
CA SER A 46 26.76 -22.84 8.21
C SER A 46 25.61 -23.69 7.62
N CYS A 47 24.57 -23.04 7.08
CA CYS A 47 23.55 -23.72 6.29
C CYS A 47 23.76 -23.47 4.79
N ALA A 48 24.13 -24.54 4.09
CA ALA A 48 24.33 -24.61 2.65
C ALA A 48 23.01 -24.48 1.87
N LEU A 49 23.08 -23.76 0.76
CA LEU A 49 22.03 -23.64 -0.25
C LEU A 49 21.68 -25.02 -0.83
N ARG A 50 20.44 -25.47 -0.70
CA ARG A 50 19.89 -26.58 -1.50
C ARG A 50 18.65 -26.11 -2.24
N LEU A 51 18.79 -25.98 -3.55
CA LEU A 51 17.71 -25.70 -4.49
C LEU A 51 16.76 -26.89 -4.53
N LEU A 52 15.45 -26.66 -4.37
CA LEU A 52 14.41 -27.62 -4.74
C LEU A 52 13.47 -26.95 -5.75
N GLN A 53 13.28 -27.64 -6.87
CA GLN A 53 12.41 -27.33 -8.00
C GLN A 53 10.92 -27.47 -7.64
N PRO A 54 9.97 -26.89 -8.42
CA PRO A 54 8.59 -26.71 -7.99
C PRO A 54 7.71 -27.91 -8.36
N LEU A 55 6.83 -28.33 -7.44
CA LEU A 55 5.64 -29.10 -7.78
C LEU A 55 4.42 -28.18 -7.69
N ALA A 56 3.68 -28.14 -8.79
CA ALA A 56 2.43 -27.41 -8.94
C ALA A 56 1.27 -28.10 -8.22
N HIS A 57 0.14 -27.38 -8.18
CA HIS A 57 -1.23 -27.80 -7.85
C HIS A 57 -1.66 -27.72 -6.36
N ARG A 58 -2.30 -26.60 -5.99
CA ARG A 58 -3.75 -26.49 -5.72
C ARG A 58 -4.07 -25.10 -5.12
N CYS A 59 -5.22 -24.56 -5.51
CA CYS A 59 -5.75 -23.27 -5.05
C CYS A 59 -6.59 -23.41 -3.75
N HIS A 60 -6.64 -22.28 -3.01
CA HIS A 60 -7.47 -21.86 -1.86
C HIS A 60 -6.98 -22.17 -0.43
N PRO A 61 -7.18 -21.27 0.58
CA PRO A 61 -7.87 -19.95 0.63
C PRO A 61 -6.90 -18.77 1.04
N PRO A 62 -7.32 -17.55 1.43
CA PRO A 62 -6.45 -16.37 1.39
C PRO A 62 -5.40 -16.43 2.50
N ILE A 63 -4.14 -16.53 2.09
CA ILE A 63 -3.03 -16.29 3.00
C ILE A 63 -2.98 -14.78 3.24
N THR A 64 -3.56 -14.35 4.37
CA THR A 64 -3.14 -13.12 5.06
C THR A 64 -1.72 -13.39 5.57
N GLY A 65 -0.77 -13.42 4.65
CA GLY A 65 0.63 -13.72 4.94
C GLY A 65 1.47 -12.56 4.48
N ILE A 66 2.06 -11.87 5.45
CA ILE A 66 3.23 -11.04 5.18
C ILE A 66 4.33 -12.00 4.73
N VAL A 67 4.58 -12.08 3.43
CA VAL A 67 5.81 -12.71 2.94
C VAL A 67 6.92 -11.67 3.12
N SER A 68 7.58 -11.73 4.28
CA SER A 68 8.76 -10.92 4.58
C SER A 68 9.97 -11.84 4.67
N CYS A 69 10.82 -11.83 3.64
CA CYS A 69 12.18 -12.34 3.76
C CYS A 69 13.03 -11.25 4.43
N ARG A 70 13.14 -11.28 5.77
CA ARG A 70 14.08 -10.38 6.46
C ARG A 70 15.50 -10.86 6.21
N ARG A 71 16.25 -10.08 5.43
CA ARG A 71 17.72 -10.12 5.45
C ARG A 71 18.15 -9.30 6.67
N GLU A 72 18.77 -9.95 7.64
CA GLU A 72 19.31 -9.30 8.84
C GLU A 72 20.25 -8.14 8.41
N GLY A 73 19.96 -6.92 8.85
CA GLY A 73 20.80 -5.73 8.61
C GLY A 73 20.31 -4.71 7.56
N LEU A 74 19.27 -4.99 6.75
CA LEU A 74 18.74 -3.98 5.83
C LEU A 74 17.59 -3.20 6.48
N ARG A 75 17.80 -1.90 6.72
CA ARG A 75 16.74 -0.98 7.15
C ARG A 75 15.71 -0.86 6.02
N THR A 76 14.45 -1.17 6.31
CA THR A 76 13.37 -1.03 5.32
C THR A 76 13.15 0.46 5.03
N GLN A 77 13.33 0.87 3.79
CA GLN A 77 12.96 2.21 3.35
C GLN A 77 11.53 2.20 2.79
N LEU A 78 10.77 3.26 3.07
CA LEU A 78 9.41 3.44 2.58
C LEU A 78 9.25 4.85 2.03
N LEU A 79 8.61 4.97 0.87
CA LEU A 79 8.29 6.23 0.25
C LEU A 79 6.86 6.65 0.62
N LEU A 80 6.72 7.85 1.19
CA LEU A 80 5.48 8.50 1.52
C LEU A 80 5.15 9.59 0.49
N GLY A 81 3.86 9.79 0.22
CA GLY A 81 3.33 10.90 -0.55
C GLY A 81 2.68 11.90 0.39
N PHE A 82 3.01 13.16 0.21
CA PHE A 82 2.40 14.29 0.90
C PHE A 82 1.55 15.06 -0.11
N GLY A 83 0.33 15.44 0.24
CA GLY A 83 -0.57 16.22 -0.60
C GLY A 83 -1.36 17.25 0.21
N GLY A 84 -1.55 18.47 -0.27
CA GLY A 84 -2.37 19.46 0.44
C GLY A 84 -2.71 20.65 -0.45
N ASN A 85 -3.86 21.29 -0.19
CA ASN A 85 -4.34 22.43 -0.98
C ASN A 85 -5.06 23.51 -0.15
N GLN A 86 -4.95 23.45 1.18
CA GLN A 86 -5.62 24.38 2.09
C GLN A 86 -4.65 24.91 3.15
N GLY A 87 -4.70 26.22 3.39
CA GLY A 87 -3.83 26.90 4.35
C GLY A 87 -2.38 27.02 3.87
N ASP A 88 -1.45 27.17 4.81
CA ASP A 88 -0.01 27.16 4.52
C ASP A 88 0.50 25.72 4.40
N VAL A 89 0.26 25.12 3.23
CA VAL A 89 0.59 23.72 2.95
C VAL A 89 2.09 23.43 3.13
N ALA A 90 2.97 24.36 2.76
CA ALA A 90 4.41 24.17 2.90
C ALA A 90 4.83 24.12 4.38
N ALA A 91 4.30 25.02 5.21
CA ALA A 91 4.53 24.99 6.66
C ALA A 91 3.93 23.73 7.29
N THR A 92 2.72 23.33 6.88
CA THR A 92 2.07 22.09 7.35
C THR A 92 2.90 20.85 7.02
N PHE A 93 3.44 20.76 5.80
CA PHE A 93 4.32 19.67 5.40
C PHE A 93 5.59 19.63 6.26
N ALA A 94 6.25 20.77 6.46
CA ALA A 94 7.46 20.87 7.26
C ALA A 94 7.24 20.46 8.73
N GLY A 95 6.16 20.95 9.35
CA GLY A 95 5.79 20.57 10.72
C GLY A 95 5.49 19.07 10.86
N THR A 96 4.74 18.52 9.89
CA THR A 96 4.41 17.09 9.87
C THR A 96 5.65 16.22 9.67
N LEU A 97 6.57 16.63 8.79
CA LEU A 97 7.83 15.93 8.55
C LEU A 97 8.74 15.94 9.77
N SER A 98 8.79 17.05 10.52
CA SER A 98 9.55 17.13 11.76
C SER A 98 9.07 16.10 12.78
N ALA A 99 7.75 16.02 13.00
CA ALA A 99 7.16 15.05 13.92
C ALA A 99 7.38 13.60 13.46
N LEU A 100 7.19 13.32 12.16
CA LEU A 100 7.42 11.99 11.59
C LEU A 100 8.91 11.59 11.67
N GLY A 101 9.81 12.54 11.40
CA GLY A 101 11.26 12.34 11.33
C GLY A 101 11.89 11.93 12.67
N ALA A 102 11.27 12.33 13.78
CA ALA A 102 11.69 11.91 15.13
C ALA A 102 11.53 10.40 15.35
N GLU A 103 10.56 9.76 14.68
CA GLU A 103 10.24 8.33 14.80
C GLU A 103 10.81 7.52 13.62
N HIS A 104 10.87 8.14 12.45
CA HIS A 104 11.25 7.54 11.18
C HIS A 104 12.27 8.43 10.46
N PRO A 105 13.59 8.15 10.58
CA PRO A 105 14.63 8.99 9.99
C PRO A 105 14.35 9.31 8.52
N VAL A 106 14.34 10.59 8.21
CA VAL A 106 14.12 11.07 6.84
C VAL A 106 15.43 10.89 6.07
N VAL A 107 15.36 10.16 4.96
CA VAL A 107 16.50 9.91 4.07
C VAL A 107 16.59 10.99 3.01
N ALA A 108 15.45 11.36 2.41
CA ALA A 108 15.38 12.37 1.36
C ALA A 108 13.95 12.94 1.23
N ILE A 109 13.85 14.15 0.69
CA ILE A 109 12.58 14.82 0.36
C ILE A 109 12.61 15.35 -1.07
N SER A 110 11.49 15.25 -1.78
CA SER A 110 11.36 15.82 -3.12
C SER A 110 11.09 17.32 -3.05
N ARG A 111 11.15 17.98 -4.21
CA ARG A 111 10.54 19.31 -4.38
C ARG A 111 9.02 19.22 -4.22
N LEU A 112 8.40 20.37 -3.99
CA LEU A 112 6.96 20.58 -4.11
C LEU A 112 6.58 20.58 -5.58
N TRP A 113 5.50 19.89 -5.90
CA TRP A 113 4.88 19.80 -7.22
C TRP A 113 3.45 20.28 -7.15
N ARG A 114 3.07 21.19 -8.05
CA ARG A 114 1.68 21.66 -8.19
C ARG A 114 0.92 20.79 -9.17
N SER A 115 -0.29 20.39 -8.84
CA SER A 115 -1.22 19.70 -9.74
C SER A 115 -2.65 20.22 -9.57
N ALA A 116 -3.44 20.20 -10.65
CA ALA A 116 -4.86 20.47 -10.57
C ALA A 116 -5.55 19.51 -9.59
N ALA A 117 -6.53 20.02 -8.85
CA ALA A 117 -7.33 19.19 -7.95
C ALA A 117 -8.25 18.24 -8.73
N ILE A 118 -8.47 17.04 -8.19
CA ILE A 118 -9.46 16.09 -8.71
C ILE A 118 -10.77 16.29 -7.95
N GLY A 119 -11.87 16.46 -8.67
CA GLY A 119 -13.21 16.59 -8.10
C GLY A 119 -13.80 17.99 -8.31
N PRO A 120 -14.65 18.48 -7.41
CA PRO A 120 -15.24 19.81 -7.50
C PRO A 120 -14.17 20.92 -7.60
N PRO A 121 -14.52 22.10 -8.19
CA PRO A 121 -13.61 23.25 -8.25
C PRO A 121 -13.05 23.61 -6.88
N GLN A 122 -11.73 23.64 -6.77
CA GLN A 122 -10.98 23.94 -5.54
C GLN A 122 -9.53 24.32 -5.90
N PRO A 123 -8.74 24.85 -4.94
CA PRO A 123 -7.34 25.19 -5.20
C PRO A 123 -6.50 23.99 -5.63
N ASP A 124 -5.48 24.25 -6.44
CA ASP A 124 -4.47 23.26 -6.82
C ASP A 124 -3.78 22.65 -5.61
N TYR A 125 -3.43 21.38 -5.73
CA TYR A 125 -2.64 20.66 -4.72
C TYR A 125 -1.15 20.97 -4.88
N LEU A 126 -0.48 21.12 -3.74
CA LEU A 126 0.95 20.84 -3.62
C LEU A 126 1.13 19.38 -3.21
N ASN A 127 2.06 18.71 -3.88
CA ASN A 127 2.41 17.32 -3.66
C ASN A 127 3.92 17.19 -3.46
N ALA A 128 4.34 16.22 -2.65
CA ALA A 128 5.75 15.88 -2.49
C ALA A 128 5.88 14.39 -2.12
N ALA A 129 7.11 13.89 -2.20
CA ALA A 129 7.47 12.56 -1.72
C ALA A 129 8.55 12.68 -0.64
N VAL A 130 8.46 11.79 0.35
CA VAL A 130 9.42 11.69 1.46
C VAL A 130 9.87 10.25 1.56
N LEU A 131 11.18 10.04 1.51
CA LEU A 131 11.80 8.75 1.75
C LEU A 131 12.20 8.65 3.22
N ILE A 132 11.71 7.62 3.91
CA ILE A 132 12.00 7.38 5.33
C ILE A 132 12.64 6.01 5.56
N GLU A 133 13.38 5.89 6.66
CA GLU A 133 13.70 4.62 7.28
C GLU A 133 12.53 4.16 8.18
N LEU A 134 11.83 3.13 7.75
CA LEU A 134 10.72 2.56 8.49
C LEU A 134 11.23 1.79 9.72
N ARG A 135 10.77 2.19 10.91
CA ARG A 135 11.11 1.58 12.21
C ARG A 135 9.98 0.77 12.83
N THR A 136 8.78 0.84 12.23
CA THR A 136 7.55 0.20 12.71
C THR A 136 6.95 -0.65 11.59
N THR A 137 5.76 -1.24 11.82
CA THR A 137 5.04 -1.91 10.73
C THR A 137 4.35 -0.88 9.83
N PRO A 138 4.10 -1.17 8.54
CA PRO A 138 3.35 -0.28 7.66
C PRO A 138 1.98 0.13 8.21
N GLN A 139 1.29 -0.77 8.93
CA GLN A 139 0.01 -0.47 9.57
C GLN A 139 0.16 0.51 10.74
N ALA A 140 1.25 0.40 11.52
CA ALA A 140 1.54 1.36 12.58
C ALA A 140 1.89 2.74 12.00
N LEU A 141 2.68 2.78 10.93
CA LEU A 141 2.95 4.00 10.20
C LEU A 141 1.67 4.63 9.64
N LEU A 142 0.76 3.84 9.05
CA LEU A 142 -0.51 4.36 8.54
C LEU A 142 -1.35 5.02 9.64
N ARG A 143 -1.46 4.39 10.82
CA ARG A 143 -2.15 5.00 11.96
C ARG A 143 -1.48 6.31 12.39
N ARG A 144 -0.15 6.31 12.44
CA ARG A 144 0.62 7.51 12.77
C ARG A 144 0.41 8.63 11.77
N CYS A 145 0.34 8.32 10.47
CA CYS A 145 -0.01 9.28 9.44
C CYS A 145 -1.40 9.90 9.69
N HIS A 146 -2.41 9.10 10.03
CA HIS A 146 -3.74 9.63 10.35
C HIS A 146 -3.74 10.55 11.58
N GLU A 147 -2.97 10.23 12.61
CA GLU A 147 -2.81 11.09 13.79
C GLU A 147 -2.16 12.44 13.43
N LEU A 148 -1.11 12.41 12.61
CA LEU A 148 -0.43 13.63 12.15
C LEU A 148 -1.32 14.50 11.27
N GLU A 149 -2.09 13.90 10.37
CA GLU A 149 -3.11 14.60 9.59
C GLU A 149 -4.14 15.27 10.50
N HIS A 150 -4.59 14.56 11.54
CA HIS A 150 -5.53 15.10 12.50
C HIS A 150 -4.96 16.28 13.28
N ALA A 151 -3.72 16.17 13.76
CA ALA A 151 -3.00 17.25 14.41
C ALA A 151 -2.77 18.46 13.49
N ALA A 152 -2.64 18.23 12.18
CA ALA A 152 -2.57 19.27 11.15
C ALA A 152 -3.93 19.85 10.74
N GLY A 153 -5.01 19.54 11.48
CA GLY A 153 -6.34 20.13 11.30
C GLY A 153 -7.25 19.36 10.36
N ARG A 154 -6.84 18.19 9.86
CA ARG A 154 -7.72 17.36 9.02
C ARG A 154 -8.73 16.60 9.88
N ASN A 155 -9.97 16.57 9.45
CA ASN A 155 -11.02 15.75 10.05
C ASN A 155 -11.74 14.90 9.01
N ARG A 156 -11.25 13.67 8.83
CA ARG A 156 -11.77 12.68 7.87
C ARG A 156 -13.26 12.35 8.04
N THR A 157 -13.85 12.60 9.22
CA THR A 157 -15.29 12.33 9.47
C THR A 157 -16.20 13.50 9.08
N ARG A 158 -15.66 14.70 8.94
CA ARG A 158 -16.42 15.94 8.64
C ARG A 158 -16.16 16.48 7.23
N GLU A 159 -15.04 16.10 6.62
CA GLU A 159 -14.66 16.56 5.29
C GLU A 159 -15.49 15.89 4.18
N PRO A 160 -15.92 16.65 3.16
CA PRO A 160 -16.53 16.06 1.99
C PRO A 160 -15.51 15.21 1.22
N ARG A 161 -15.99 14.13 0.59
CA ARG A 161 -15.17 13.33 -0.31
C ARG A 161 -14.62 14.23 -1.42
N TRP A 162 -13.29 14.25 -1.58
CA TRP A 162 -12.57 15.14 -2.50
C TRP A 162 -12.60 16.63 -2.16
N GLY A 163 -12.94 17.00 -0.92
CA GLY A 163 -12.80 18.37 -0.45
C GLY A 163 -11.33 18.82 -0.31
N PRO A 164 -11.11 20.14 -0.14
CA PRO A 164 -9.81 20.68 0.25
C PRO A 164 -9.33 20.09 1.57
N ARG A 165 -8.01 19.98 1.74
CA ARG A 165 -7.40 19.50 2.98
C ARG A 165 -6.04 20.13 3.22
N SER A 166 -5.70 20.30 4.49
CA SER A 166 -4.38 20.79 4.91
C SER A 166 -3.27 19.82 4.53
N ILE A 167 -3.48 18.52 4.76
CA ILE A 167 -2.51 17.46 4.42
C ILE A 167 -3.13 16.07 4.21
N ASP A 168 -2.63 15.31 3.24
CA ASP A 168 -2.86 13.90 2.93
C ASP A 168 -1.52 13.18 2.98
N LEU A 169 -1.46 12.08 3.72
CA LEU A 169 -0.29 11.22 3.82
C LEU A 169 -0.63 9.83 3.26
N ASP A 170 -0.01 9.50 2.14
CA ASP A 170 -0.17 8.21 1.47
C ASP A 170 1.10 7.36 1.60
N LEU A 171 0.97 6.09 2.01
CA LEU A 171 2.08 5.13 1.92
C LEU A 171 2.20 4.64 0.47
N LEU A 172 3.21 5.09 -0.27
CA LEU A 172 3.32 4.85 -1.71
C LEU A 172 3.90 3.48 -2.03
N ILE A 173 5.13 3.21 -1.58
CA ILE A 173 5.86 1.99 -1.96
C ILE A 173 7.06 1.75 -1.05
N ALA A 174 7.40 0.48 -0.85
CA ALA A 174 8.70 0.05 -0.36
C ALA A 174 9.20 -1.13 -1.24
N PRO A 175 10.50 -1.20 -1.59
CA PRO A 175 11.01 -2.25 -2.46
C PRO A 175 10.79 -3.63 -1.85
N GLY A 176 10.23 -4.55 -2.65
CA GLY A 176 9.98 -5.93 -2.21
C GLY A 176 8.87 -6.11 -1.17
N LEU A 177 8.25 -5.03 -0.69
CA LEU A 177 7.19 -5.09 0.32
C LEU A 177 5.81 -5.01 -0.34
N VAL A 178 4.97 -6.00 -0.06
CA VAL A 178 3.55 -6.02 -0.44
C VAL A 178 2.72 -6.21 0.82
N VAL A 179 1.72 -5.36 1.02
CA VAL A 179 0.74 -5.47 2.09
C VAL A 179 -0.64 -5.48 1.46
N LEU A 180 -1.47 -6.45 1.85
CA LEU A 180 -2.87 -6.51 1.51
C LEU A 180 -3.65 -6.84 2.77
N SER A 181 -4.28 -5.83 3.35
CA SER A 181 -5.17 -5.95 4.51
C SER A 181 -6.39 -5.06 4.31
N PRO A 182 -7.48 -5.25 5.08
CA PRO A 182 -8.70 -4.43 4.97
C PRO A 182 -8.41 -2.92 5.02
N ASP A 183 -7.44 -2.52 5.85
CA ASP A 183 -7.15 -1.10 6.10
C ASP A 183 -5.96 -0.54 5.30
N LEU A 184 -5.18 -1.40 4.62
CA LEU A 184 -3.94 -0.98 3.95
C LEU A 184 -3.63 -1.85 2.73
N THR A 185 -3.38 -1.20 1.61
CA THR A 185 -2.79 -1.80 0.41
C THR A 185 -1.47 -1.11 0.07
N LEU A 186 -0.37 -1.87 0.04
CA LEU A 186 0.97 -1.41 -0.32
C LEU A 186 1.56 -2.32 -1.41
N PRO A 187 2.15 -1.80 -2.50
CA PRO A 187 2.19 -0.38 -2.91
C PRO A 187 0.80 0.23 -3.05
N HIS A 188 0.72 1.56 -2.90
CA HIS A 188 -0.54 2.28 -3.05
C HIS A 188 -1.21 1.88 -4.38
N PRO A 189 -2.49 1.47 -4.37
CA PRO A 189 -3.11 0.77 -5.50
C PRO A 189 -3.13 1.61 -6.79
N ARG A 190 -3.19 2.94 -6.65
CA ARG A 190 -3.23 3.88 -7.76
C ARG A 190 -1.90 4.63 -8.00
N LEU A 191 -0.79 4.18 -7.41
CA LEU A 191 0.51 4.83 -7.59
C LEU A 191 0.87 4.89 -9.08
N ALA A 192 0.69 3.79 -9.80
CA ALA A 192 1.04 3.68 -11.22
C ALA A 192 0.17 4.55 -12.16
N GLU A 193 -0.93 5.12 -11.65
CA GLU A 193 -1.89 5.92 -12.43
C GLU A 193 -1.73 7.43 -12.19
N ARG A 194 -0.95 7.84 -11.18
CA ARG A 194 -0.93 9.22 -10.68
C ARG A 194 0.43 9.86 -10.93
N ARG A 195 0.48 10.77 -11.90
CA ARG A 195 1.66 11.58 -12.22
C ARG A 195 2.09 12.45 -11.03
N PHE A 196 1.16 13.05 -10.29
CA PHE A 196 1.51 13.88 -9.12
C PHE A 196 2.19 13.10 -7.99
N ALA A 197 2.03 11.77 -7.94
CA ALA A 197 2.71 10.90 -7.00
C ALA A 197 4.03 10.36 -7.59
N LEU A 198 4.03 9.98 -8.86
CA LEU A 198 5.21 9.42 -9.54
C LEU A 198 6.31 10.45 -9.81
N LEU A 199 5.97 11.70 -10.13
CA LEU A 199 6.95 12.77 -10.37
C LEU A 199 7.86 12.99 -9.15
N PRO A 200 7.33 13.35 -7.96
CA PRO A 200 8.17 13.50 -6.78
C PRO A 200 8.83 12.18 -6.35
N ALA A 201 8.18 11.04 -6.56
CA ALA A 201 8.80 9.73 -6.29
C ALA A 201 10.04 9.47 -7.17
N CYS A 202 9.98 9.82 -8.46
CA CYS A 202 11.08 9.66 -9.40
C CYS A 202 12.23 10.64 -9.17
N GLU A 203 12.01 11.74 -8.44
CA GLU A 203 13.13 12.59 -7.99
C GLU A 203 14.02 11.85 -6.97
N LEU A 204 13.42 10.98 -6.14
CA LEU A 204 14.14 10.33 -5.05
C LEU A 204 14.62 8.93 -5.43
N VAL A 205 13.74 8.14 -6.04
CA VAL A 205 13.95 6.70 -6.22
C VAL A 205 13.45 6.20 -7.60
N PRO A 206 13.91 6.77 -8.73
CA PRO A 206 13.39 6.44 -10.06
C PRO A 206 13.59 4.97 -10.45
N ALA A 207 14.64 4.33 -9.92
CA ALA A 207 15.01 2.94 -10.19
C ALA A 207 14.27 1.91 -9.31
N TRP A 208 13.49 2.35 -8.30
CA TRP A 208 12.73 1.40 -7.48
C TRP A 208 11.71 0.65 -8.32
N THR A 209 11.71 -0.66 -8.20
CA THR A 209 10.81 -1.53 -8.95
C THR A 209 9.51 -1.73 -8.19
N HIS A 210 8.38 -1.43 -8.84
CA HIS A 210 7.06 -1.71 -8.30
C HIS A 210 6.90 -3.23 -8.08
N PRO A 211 6.70 -3.72 -6.84
CA PRO A 211 6.79 -5.15 -6.54
C PRO A 211 5.73 -5.99 -7.27
N ARG A 212 4.55 -5.43 -7.53
CA ARG A 212 3.48 -6.09 -8.31
C ARG A 212 3.65 -5.98 -9.83
N LEU A 213 3.92 -4.78 -10.36
CA LEU A 213 4.01 -4.53 -11.80
C LEU A 213 5.38 -4.89 -12.39
N ARG A 214 6.40 -5.11 -11.55
CA ARG A 214 7.78 -5.47 -11.94
C ARG A 214 8.41 -4.46 -12.92
N ARG A 215 8.03 -3.18 -12.79
CA ARG A 215 8.55 -2.06 -13.60
C ARG A 215 9.15 -0.98 -12.69
N PRO A 216 10.24 -0.30 -13.10
CA PRO A 216 10.78 0.82 -12.34
C PRO A 216 9.82 2.01 -12.34
N LEU A 217 9.83 2.83 -11.29
CA LEU A 217 8.95 4.00 -11.17
C LEU A 217 9.10 4.95 -12.36
N ALA A 218 10.33 5.17 -12.84
CA ALA A 218 10.58 5.99 -14.03
C ALA A 218 9.85 5.46 -15.29
N ALA A 219 9.78 4.13 -15.47
CA ALA A 219 9.06 3.54 -16.60
C ALA A 219 7.54 3.64 -16.42
N LEU A 220 7.03 3.59 -15.18
CA LEU A 220 5.61 3.84 -14.91
C LEU A 220 5.25 5.29 -15.24
N LEU A 221 6.07 6.25 -14.82
CA LEU A 221 5.87 7.67 -15.12
C LEU A 221 5.89 7.94 -16.63
N ALA A 222 6.85 7.35 -17.35
CA ALA A 222 6.98 7.50 -18.80
C ALA A 222 5.78 6.95 -19.60
N ALA A 223 5.02 6.01 -19.02
CA ALA A 223 3.82 5.45 -19.65
C ALA A 223 2.56 6.31 -19.45
N LEU A 224 2.62 7.37 -18.64
CA LEU A 224 1.48 8.25 -18.39
C LEU A 224 1.53 9.49 -19.28
N ASP A 225 0.40 9.83 -19.89
CA ASP A 225 0.25 11.05 -20.68
C ASP A 225 0.45 12.32 -19.82
N PRO A 226 1.45 13.17 -20.14
CA PRO A 226 1.64 14.45 -19.48
C PRO A 226 0.45 15.40 -19.51
N ALA A 227 -0.35 15.37 -20.58
CA ALA A 227 -1.50 16.27 -20.72
C ALA A 227 -2.69 15.84 -19.86
N ALA A 228 -2.83 14.54 -19.57
CA ALA A 228 -3.93 14.01 -18.77
C ALA A 228 -3.88 14.43 -17.29
N GLN A 229 -2.68 14.68 -16.76
CA GLN A 229 -2.48 15.19 -15.40
C GLN A 229 -1.25 16.10 -15.37
N PRO A 230 -1.41 17.38 -15.74
CA PRO A 230 -0.32 18.34 -15.76
C PRO A 230 0.16 18.59 -14.33
N CYS A 231 1.48 18.62 -14.17
CA CYS A 231 2.14 18.84 -12.90
C CYS A 231 3.35 19.73 -13.13
N HIS A 232 3.57 20.72 -12.25
CA HIS A 232 4.64 21.70 -12.39
C HIS A 232 5.51 21.72 -11.13
N PRO A 233 6.85 21.70 -11.24
CA PRO A 233 7.71 21.83 -10.08
C PRO A 233 7.57 23.25 -9.52
N VAL A 234 7.45 23.36 -8.20
CA VAL A 234 7.34 24.64 -7.48
C VAL A 234 8.68 25.02 -6.85
N GLY A 235 9.33 24.09 -6.13
CA GLY A 235 10.58 24.37 -5.44
C GLY A 235 10.76 23.58 -4.14
N PRO A 236 11.73 23.95 -3.28
CA PRO A 236 11.91 23.35 -1.96
C PRO A 236 10.74 23.65 -1.01
N TRP A 237 10.70 22.96 0.14
CA TRP A 237 9.71 23.19 1.18
C TRP A 237 10.09 24.47 1.95
N GLY A 238 9.36 25.55 1.77
CA GLY A 238 9.61 26.84 2.44
C GLY A 238 10.12 27.94 1.51
N PRO A 239 10.37 29.15 2.02
CA PRO A 239 10.74 30.30 1.20
C PRO A 239 12.03 30.03 0.43
N THR A 240 11.99 30.27 -0.88
CA THR A 240 13.14 30.22 -1.80
C THR A 240 14.08 31.42 -1.66
N GLY A 241 14.02 32.14 -0.55
CA GLY A 241 14.85 33.32 -0.26
C GLY A 241 15.88 33.00 0.80
N ARG A 242 17.13 32.80 0.37
CA ARG A 242 18.28 33.00 1.24
C ARG A 242 18.60 34.50 1.18
N SER A 243 18.60 35.13 2.36
CA SER A 243 19.06 36.51 2.67
C SER A 243 18.12 37.66 2.32
#